data_AF-A0A2A2KX98-F1
#
_entry.id   AF-A0A2A2KX98-F1
#
_cell.length_a   1.000
_cell.length_b   1.000
_cell.length_c   1.000
_cell.angle_alpha   90.00
_cell.angle_beta   90.00
_cell.angle_gamma   90.00
#
_symmetry.space_group_name_H-M   'P 1'
#
loop_
_entity.id
_entity.type
_entity.pdbx_description
1 polymer ?
#
loop_
_entity_poly.entity_id
_entity_poly.type
_entity_poly.pdbx_seq_one_letter_code
_entity_poly.pdbx_strand_id
1 'polypeptide(L)'
;MPTISKAIGEPQLISHVPTILANFGDKMNLFQKLKNLMGYWFGLYFRYRIYNDEIGMVENVVGKKDYSELLSKTSFVFVNSHPYLDFPFPALPKSVLIGGITVSPKAKKAELPEV
;
A
#
# COMPACT_ATOMS: atom_id res chain seq x y z
N MET A 1 1.58 2.47 2.69
CA MET A 1 1.33 1.21 1.94
C MET A 1 2.26 0.10 2.42
N PRO A 2 1.94 -0.65 3.49
CA PRO A 2 2.94 -1.47 4.17
C PRO A 2 3.58 -2.60 3.35
N THR A 3 2.81 -3.36 2.60
CA THR A 3 3.36 -4.45 1.77
C THR A 3 4.23 -3.95 0.63
N ILE A 4 3.85 -2.85 -0.03
CA ILE A 4 4.61 -2.26 -1.14
C ILE A 4 5.92 -1.68 -0.60
N SER A 5 5.84 -0.86 0.46
CA SER A 5 7.03 -0.30 1.12
C SER A 5 7.99 -1.40 1.58
N LYS A 6 7.49 -2.49 2.17
CA LYS A 6 8.32 -3.65 2.53
C LYS A 6 8.99 -4.31 1.32
N ALA A 7 8.28 -4.47 0.20
CA ALA A 7 8.83 -5.11 -1.01
C ALA A 7 9.91 -4.25 -1.70
N ILE A 8 9.80 -2.92 -1.63
CA ILE A 8 10.79 -2.00 -2.21
C ILE A 8 11.92 -1.60 -1.24
N GLY A 9 11.83 -2.02 0.03
CA GLY A 9 12.83 -1.73 1.06
C GLY A 9 12.66 -0.37 1.77
N GLU A 10 11.48 0.24 1.70
CA GLU A 10 11.17 1.46 2.44
C GLU A 10 10.97 1.19 3.94
N PRO A 11 11.59 1.99 4.84
CA PRO A 11 11.36 1.85 6.27
C PRO A 11 9.91 2.21 6.63
N GLN A 12 9.36 1.52 7.62
CA GLN A 12 7.99 1.76 8.08
C GLN A 12 7.95 2.19 9.54
N LEU A 13 7.42 3.38 9.78
CA LEU A 13 7.29 3.96 11.11
C LEU A 13 6.00 3.50 11.80
N ILE A 14 5.90 2.20 12.11
CA ILE A 14 4.72 1.58 12.75
C ILE A 14 4.39 2.23 14.11
N SER A 15 5.37 2.87 14.75
CA SER A 15 5.19 3.57 16.02
C SER A 15 4.50 4.93 15.91
N HIS A 16 4.47 5.53 14.72
CA HIS A 16 3.96 6.89 14.48
C HIS A 16 2.84 6.93 13.44
N VAL A 17 2.82 5.97 12.51
CA VAL A 17 1.79 5.90 11.47
C VAL A 17 0.71 4.89 11.90
N PRO A 18 -0.55 5.32 12.07
CA PRO A 18 -1.63 4.41 12.40
C PRO A 18 -1.90 3.45 11.23
N THR A 19 -2.21 2.19 11.56
CA THR A 19 -2.67 1.20 10.58
C THR A 19 -4.09 1.57 10.13
N ILE A 20 -4.48 1.19 8.91
CA ILE A 20 -5.77 1.54 8.29
C ILE A 20 -6.99 1.20 9.16
N LEU A 21 -6.90 0.16 9.99
CA LEU A 21 -7.98 -0.27 10.89
C LEU A 21 -7.96 0.42 12.26
N ALA A 22 -7.03 1.34 12.47
CA ALA A 22 -6.76 1.93 13.77
C ALA A 22 -7.17 3.41 13.80
N ASN A 23 -8.16 3.75 14.63
CA ASN A 23 -8.56 5.13 14.91
C ASN A 23 -7.59 5.78 15.91
N PHE A 24 -6.30 5.81 15.58
CA PHE A 24 -5.28 6.47 16.41
C PHE A 24 -4.78 7.73 15.69
N GLY A 25 -4.59 8.82 16.44
CA GLY A 25 -3.94 10.03 15.94
C GLY A 25 -2.40 9.94 15.97
N ASP A 26 -1.72 11.03 15.61
CA ASP A 26 -0.25 11.13 15.56
C ASP A 26 0.48 10.76 16.87
N LYS A 27 -0.20 10.95 18.00
CA LYS A 27 0.35 10.65 19.33
C LYS A 27 -0.28 9.39 19.88
N MET A 28 0.49 8.30 19.88
CA MET A 28 0.07 6.99 20.36
C MET A 28 0.74 6.63 21.68
N ASN A 29 -0.03 6.13 22.65
CA ASN A 29 0.50 5.53 23.87
C ASN A 29 1.13 4.16 23.60
N LEU A 30 1.96 3.65 24.51
CA LEU A 30 2.66 2.36 24.34
C LEU A 30 1.71 1.19 24.00
N PHE A 31 0.58 1.09 24.70
CA PHE A 31 -0.43 0.05 24.42
C PHE A 31 -1.11 0.22 23.05
N GLN A 32 -1.30 1.46 22.60
CA GLN A 32 -1.84 1.74 21.27
C GLN A 32 -0.81 1.37 20.19
N LYS A 33 0.48 1.64 20.42
CA LYS A 33 1.58 1.20 19.53
C LYS A 33 1.63 -0.33 19.43
N LEU A 34 1.45 -1.05 20.53
CA LEU A 34 1.38 -2.52 20.52
C LEU A 34 0.17 -3.03 19.72
N LYS A 35 -1.01 -2.44 19.93
CA LYS A 35 -2.20 -2.75 19.11
C LYS A 35 -1.97 -2.45 17.64
N ASN A 36 -1.28 -1.35 17.32
CA ASN A 36 -0.94 -0.99 15.95
C ASN A 36 0.02 -2.00 15.32
N LEU A 37 1.01 -2.49 16.07
CA LEU A 37 1.92 -3.53 15.61
C LEU A 37 1.17 -4.84 15.31
N MET A 38 0.24 -5.24 16.17
CA MET A 38 -0.61 -6.41 15.91
C MET A 38 -1.48 -6.22 14.65
N GLY A 39 -2.11 -5.05 14.50
CA GLY A 39 -2.88 -4.70 13.31
C GLY A 39 -2.03 -4.68 12.04
N TYR A 40 -0.79 -4.21 12.14
CA TYR A 40 0.18 -4.22 11.05
C TYR A 40 0.52 -5.63 10.59
N TRP A 41 0.82 -6.56 11.50
CA TRP A 41 1.08 -7.96 11.16
C TRP A 41 -0.12 -8.65 10.52
N PHE A 42 -1.31 -8.41 11.07
CA PHE A 42 -2.55 -8.88 10.47
C PHE A 42 -2.71 -8.34 9.04
N GLY A 43 -2.52 -7.04 8.85
CA GLY A 43 -2.56 -6.42 7.53
C GLY A 43 -1.55 -7.01 6.55
N LEU A 44 -0.32 -7.31 6.98
CA LEU A 44 0.67 -7.98 6.14
C LEU A 44 0.23 -9.39 5.74
N TYR A 45 -0.31 -10.17 6.66
CA TYR A 45 -0.80 -11.52 6.39
C TYR A 45 -1.92 -11.53 5.35
N PHE A 46 -2.94 -10.67 5.53
CA PHE A 46 -4.05 -10.57 4.60
C PHE A 46 -3.60 -10.13 3.21
N ARG A 47 -2.73 -9.13 3.14
CA ARG A 47 -2.21 -8.64 1.86
C ARG A 47 -1.33 -9.67 1.16
N TYR A 48 -0.48 -10.39 1.90
CA TYR A 48 0.31 -11.47 1.34
C TYR A 48 -0.57 -12.52 0.66
N ARG A 49 -1.69 -12.88 1.31
CA ARG A 49 -2.66 -13.81 0.73
C ARG A 49 -3.31 -13.26 -0.55
N ILE A 50 -3.84 -12.03 -0.49
CA ILE A 50 -4.49 -11.39 -1.64
C ILE A 50 -3.53 -11.30 -2.84
N TYR A 51 -2.30 -10.82 -2.63
CA TYR A 51 -1.33 -10.70 -3.73
C TYR A 51 -0.92 -12.03 -4.34
N ASN A 52 -0.79 -13.09 -3.52
CA ASN A 52 -0.50 -14.42 -4.05
C ASN A 52 -1.67 -14.99 -4.85
N ASP A 53 -2.89 -14.79 -4.36
CA ASP A 53 -4.10 -15.23 -5.07
C ASP A 53 -4.23 -14.46 -6.40
N GLU A 54 -4.02 -13.14 -6.41
CA GLU A 54 -4.04 -12.29 -7.61
C GLU A 54 -2.98 -12.70 -8.64
N ILE A 55 -1.73 -12.94 -8.22
CA ILE A 55 -0.69 -13.41 -9.13
C ILE A 55 -0.98 -14.81 -9.66
N GLY A 56 -1.53 -15.71 -8.83
CA GLY A 56 -1.93 -17.04 -9.25
C GLY A 56 -2.99 -17.00 -10.37
N MET A 57 -3.91 -16.04 -10.34
CA MET A 57 -4.91 -15.88 -11.40
C MET A 57 -4.31 -15.50 -12.76
N VAL A 58 -3.21 -14.74 -12.77
CA VAL A 58 -2.53 -14.31 -14.01
C VAL A 58 -1.34 -15.18 -14.38
N GLU A 59 -1.03 -16.22 -13.60
CA GLU A 59 0.14 -17.09 -13.78
C GLU A 59 0.22 -17.70 -15.19
N ASN A 60 -0.93 -18.04 -15.78
CA ASN A 60 -1.01 -18.57 -17.15
C ASN A 60 -0.54 -17.58 -18.24
N VAL A 61 -0.56 -16.28 -17.96
CA VAL A 61 -0.19 -15.21 -18.90
C VAL A 61 1.23 -14.71 -18.65
N VAL A 62 1.57 -14.44 -17.39
CA VAL A 62 2.86 -13.83 -17.01
C VAL A 62 3.91 -14.81 -16.52
N GLY A 63 3.55 -16.08 -16.37
CA GLY A 63 4.36 -17.13 -15.75
C GLY A 63 4.40 -17.01 -14.23
N LYS A 64 4.95 -18.04 -13.58
CA LYS A 64 5.13 -18.07 -12.12
C LYS A 64 6.12 -17.00 -11.68
N LYS A 65 5.64 -16.02 -10.93
CA LYS A 65 6.45 -14.91 -10.37
C LYS A 65 6.06 -14.64 -8.93
N ASP A 66 7.00 -14.12 -8.16
CA ASP A 66 6.70 -13.62 -6.82
C ASP A 66 6.35 -12.13 -6.88
N TYR A 67 5.32 -11.72 -6.14
CA TYR A 67 4.86 -10.32 -6.15
C TYR A 67 5.92 -9.38 -5.58
N SER A 68 6.67 -9.84 -4.57
CA SER A 68 7.69 -9.01 -3.92
C SER A 68 8.87 -8.77 -4.87
N GLU A 69 9.26 -9.78 -5.65
CA GLU A 69 10.28 -9.65 -6.69
C GLU A 69 9.84 -8.71 -7.82
N LEU A 70 8.58 -8.80 -8.24
CA LEU A 70 8.03 -7.87 -9.24
C LEU A 70 8.06 -6.43 -8.75
N LEU A 71 7.62 -6.19 -7.51
CA LEU A 71 7.62 -4.85 -6.92
C LEU A 71 9.03 -4.31 -6.69
N SER A 72 10.01 -5.15 -6.31
CA SER A 72 11.38 -4.71 -6.09
C SER A 72 12.05 -4.24 -7.37
N LYS A 73 11.76 -4.90 -8.51
CA LYS A 73 12.29 -4.56 -9.85
C LYS A 73 11.69 -3.31 -10.49
N THR A 74 10.68 -2.69 -9.88
CA THR A 74 10.08 -1.45 -10.41
C THR A 74 11.04 -0.27 -10.34
N SER A 75 11.07 0.56 -11.39
CA SER A 75 11.88 1.79 -11.42
C SER A 75 11.28 2.89 -10.54
N PHE A 76 9.96 3.08 -10.63
CA PHE A 76 9.22 4.09 -9.88
C PHE A 76 7.91 3.54 -9.32
N VAL A 77 7.53 4.03 -8.15
CA VAL A 77 6.24 3.76 -7.51
C VAL A 77 5.53 5.10 -7.36
N PHE A 78 4.39 5.22 -8.04
CA PHE A 78 3.56 6.41 -7.97
C PHE A 78 2.51 6.24 -6.88
N VAL A 79 2.47 7.15 -5.92
CA VAL A 79 1.52 7.11 -4.80
C VAL A 79 0.69 8.37 -4.80
N ASN A 80 -0.64 8.22 -4.78
CA ASN A 80 -1.55 9.34 -4.57
C ASN A 80 -1.49 9.76 -3.10
N SER A 81 -0.56 10.67 -2.79
CA SER A 81 -0.25 11.14 -1.45
C SER A 81 0.34 12.55 -1.53
N HIS A 82 0.15 13.34 -0.49
CA HIS A 82 0.67 14.71 -0.39
C HIS A 82 1.43 14.89 0.94
N PRO A 83 2.71 15.29 0.91
CA PRO A 83 3.59 15.33 2.10
C PRO A 83 3.05 16.11 3.30
N TYR A 84 2.21 17.12 3.05
CA TYR A 84 1.64 17.99 4.08
C TYR A 84 0.30 17.53 4.64
N LEU A 85 -0.37 16.58 3.97
CA LEU A 85 -1.67 16.05 4.37
C LEU A 85 -1.55 14.66 4.98
N ASP A 86 -0.59 13.87 4.52
CA ASP A 86 -0.36 12.53 5.00
C ASP A 86 0.61 12.48 6.18
N PHE A 87 0.56 11.39 6.94
CA PHE A 87 1.53 11.12 8.00
C PHE A 87 2.95 11.09 7.42
N PRO A 88 3.97 11.61 8.13
CA PRO A 88 5.34 11.60 7.64
C PRO A 88 5.87 10.16 7.57
N PHE A 89 6.42 9.79 6.41
CA PHE A 89 7.10 8.51 6.21
C PHE A 89 8.37 8.70 5.38
N PRO A 90 9.39 7.85 5.58
CA PRO A 90 10.60 7.89 4.76
C PRO A 90 10.30 7.28 3.38
N ALA A 91 10.22 8.13 2.36
CA ALA A 91 10.07 7.71 0.97
C ALA A 91 11.46 7.49 0.34
N LEU A 92 11.62 6.42 -0.43
CA LEU A 92 12.80 6.24 -1.28
C LEU A 92 12.72 7.17 -2.50
N PRO A 93 13.84 7.52 -3.15
CA PRO A 93 13.83 8.32 -4.38
C PRO A 93 12.99 7.73 -5.53
N LYS A 94 12.73 6.41 -5.50
CA LYS A 94 11.84 5.73 -6.46
C LYS A 94 10.35 5.96 -6.19
N SER A 95 9.98 6.50 -5.03
CA SER A 95 8.59 6.73 -4.66
C SER A 95 8.20 8.18 -4.95
N VAL A 96 7.39 8.35 -5.99
CA VAL A 96 6.94 9.66 -6.48
C VAL A 96 5.52 9.92 -5.99
N LEU A 97 5.35 10.99 -5.22
CA LEU A 97 4.07 11.38 -4.64
C LEU A 97 3.32 12.25 -5.64
N ILE A 98 2.24 11.72 -6.21
CA ILE A 98 1.36 12.37 -7.20
C ILE A 98 -0.02 12.63 -6.59
N GLY A 99 -0.06 13.48 -5.57
CA GLY A 99 -1.30 13.88 -4.92
C GLY A 99 -2.29 14.58 -5.85
N GLY A 100 -3.57 14.59 -5.48
CA GLY A 100 -4.62 15.31 -6.20
C GLY A 100 -5.22 14.56 -7.39
N ILE A 101 -4.81 13.30 -7.61
CA ILE A 101 -5.49 12.42 -8.56
C ILE A 101 -6.83 12.04 -7.97
N THR A 102 -7.89 12.57 -8.57
CA THR A 102 -9.28 12.30 -8.20
C THR A 102 -10.09 12.02 -9.45
N VAL A 103 -11.10 11.17 -9.33
CA VAL A 103 -12.03 10.91 -10.43
C VAL A 103 -13.00 12.08 -10.52
N SER A 104 -13.09 12.71 -11.69
CA SER A 104 -14.09 13.76 -11.91
C SER A 104 -15.49 13.17 -11.79
N PRO A 105 -16.42 13.79 -11.01
CA PRO A 105 -17.80 13.32 -10.90
C PRO A 105 -18.54 13.26 -12.24
N LYS A 106 -18.03 13.97 -13.26
CA LYS A 106 -18.61 14.02 -14.60
C LYS A 106 -18.18 12.87 -15.51
N ALA A 107 -17.32 11.95 -15.05
CA ALA A 107 -17.08 10.67 -15.72
C ALA A 107 -18.29 9.74 -15.55
N LYS A 108 -19.45 10.19 -16.05
CA LYS A 108 -20.64 9.36 -16.20
C LYS A 108 -20.37 8.36 -17.34
N LYS A 109 -20.60 7.08 -17.04
CA LYS A 109 -20.71 5.95 -17.97
C LYS A 109 -19.40 5.53 -18.66
N ALA A 110 -18.52 4.86 -17.92
CA ALA A 110 -17.81 3.72 -18.51
C ALA A 110 -18.69 2.49 -18.22
N GLU A 111 -19.73 2.28 -19.04
CA GLU A 111 -20.46 1.01 -19.04
C GLU A 111 -19.46 -0.06 -19.48
N LEU A 112 -19.16 -1.02 -18.61
CA LEU A 112 -18.35 -2.18 -18.96
C LEU A 112 -19.08 -2.93 -20.06
N PRO A 113 -18.45 -3.29 -21.19
CA PRO A 113 -19.09 -4.11 -22.20
C PRO A 113 -19.54 -5.42 -21.53
N GLU A 114 -20.84 -5.69 -21.56
CA GLU A 114 -21.39 -6.96 -21.13
C GLU A 114 -20.74 -8.06 -21.97
N VAL A 115 -20.15 -9.05 -21.29
CA VAL A 115 -19.63 -10.30 -21.90
C VAL A 115 -20.64 -11.39 -21.67
#